data_AF-A0A920UKB3-F1
#
_entry.id   AF-A0A920UKB3-F1
#
_cell.length_a   1.000
_cell.length_b   1.000
_cell.length_c   1.000
_cell.angle_alpha   90.00
_cell.angle_beta   90.00
_cell.angle_gamma   90.00
#
_symmetry.space_group_name_H-M   'P 1'
#
loop_
_entity.id
_entity.type
_entity.pdbx_description
1 polymer ?
#
loop_
_entity_poly.entity_id
_entity_poly.type
_entity_poly.pdbx_seq_one_letter_code
_entity_poly.pdbx_strand_id
1 'polypeptide(L)'
;MQETKFNKNLTNEQLINQINTFITNNNLSSRKPVFQRYDHQVQNNTVILPGHSSAGIRIKETDDTLLLSTDGNSRYCSYDPYYGTIISVAESCRNISTLGGTPLAISNCLNFGNPENPEIYYQLDHATSALADASKFFEKSSNKRKCKFI
;
A
#
# COMPACT_ATOMS: atom_id res chain seq x y z
N MET A 1 -3.58 -15.21 24.26
CA MET A 1 -4.15 -15.05 22.90
C MET A 1 -5.54 -15.65 22.95
N GLN A 2 -6.62 -14.85 22.94
CA GLN A 2 -7.97 -15.40 22.90
C GLN A 2 -8.16 -16.10 21.55
N GLU A 3 -8.51 -17.39 21.56
CA GLU A 3 -8.92 -18.09 20.35
C GLU A 3 -10.11 -17.35 19.75
N THR A 4 -9.88 -16.62 18.66
CA THR A 4 -10.95 -16.05 17.85
C THR A 4 -11.58 -17.22 17.09
N LYS A 5 -12.45 -17.96 17.78
CA LYS A 5 -13.24 -19.02 17.15
C LYS A 5 -14.13 -18.35 16.10
N PHE A 6 -13.83 -18.60 14.83
CA PHE A 6 -14.65 -18.15 13.71
C PHE A 6 -16.04 -18.78 13.84
N ASN A 7 -16.98 -18.01 14.40
CA ASN A 7 -18.35 -18.49 14.61
C ASN A 7 -19.11 -18.41 13.29
N LYS A 8 -19.35 -19.57 12.65
CA LYS A 8 -20.12 -19.68 11.41
C LYS A 8 -21.62 -19.45 11.58
N ASN A 9 -22.12 -19.42 12.82
CA ASN A 9 -23.54 -19.29 13.15
C ASN A 9 -23.85 -17.86 13.66
N LEU A 10 -23.63 -16.86 12.81
CA LEU A 10 -23.98 -15.46 13.09
C LEU A 10 -25.42 -15.20 12.63
N THR A 11 -26.21 -14.52 13.46
CA THR A 11 -27.51 -13.99 13.00
C THR A 11 -27.31 -12.81 12.06
N ASN A 12 -28.31 -12.51 11.22
CA ASN A 12 -28.24 -11.36 10.31
C ASN A 12 -27.97 -10.04 11.08
N GLU A 13 -28.54 -9.89 12.27
CA GLU A 13 -28.33 -8.72 13.12
C GLU A 13 -26.88 -8.61 13.60
N GLN A 14 -26.28 -9.72 14.04
CA GLN A 14 -24.87 -9.76 14.44
C GLN A 14 -23.94 -9.45 13.27
N LEU A 15 -24.24 -9.96 12.08
CA LEU A 15 -23.47 -9.70 10.86
C LEU A 15 -23.53 -8.21 10.46
N ILE A 16 -24.72 -7.62 10.47
CA ILE A 16 -24.91 -6.18 10.22
C ILE A 16 -24.10 -5.35 11.22
N ASN A 17 -24.14 -5.70 12.51
CA ASN A 17 -23.38 -5.00 13.54
C ASN A 17 -21.86 -5.12 13.34
N GLN A 18 -21.36 -6.29 12.92
CA GLN A 18 -19.94 -6.48 12.61
C GLN A 18 -19.50 -5.68 11.38
N ILE A 19 -20.30 -5.67 10.31
CA ILE A 19 -20.03 -4.88 9.10
C ILE A 19 -20.02 -3.39 9.45
N ASN A 20 -21.02 -2.92 10.20
CA ASN A 20 -21.08 -1.53 10.67
C ASN A 20 -19.84 -1.15 11.49
N THR A 21 -19.36 -2.06 12.34
CA THR A 21 -18.11 -1.87 13.10
C THR A 21 -16.89 -1.77 12.17
N PHE A 22 -16.83 -2.59 11.12
CA PHE A 22 -15.72 -2.62 10.17
C PHE A 22 -15.67 -1.36 9.30
N ILE A 23 -16.78 -0.94 8.72
CA ILE A 23 -16.85 0.24 7.82
C ILE A 23 -16.66 1.57 8.57
N THR A 24 -16.98 1.60 9.87
CA THR A 24 -16.76 2.78 10.73
C THR A 24 -15.35 2.84 11.31
N ASN A 25 -14.56 1.77 11.20
CA ASN A 25 -13.18 1.76 11.67
C ASN A 25 -12.37 2.84 10.96
N ASN A 26 -11.60 3.61 11.73
CA ASN A 26 -10.78 4.68 11.17
C ASN A 26 -9.78 4.18 10.12
N ASN A 27 -9.34 2.91 10.13
CA ASN A 27 -8.42 2.41 9.11
C ASN A 27 -9.08 2.17 7.74
N LEU A 28 -10.41 2.07 7.69
CA LEU A 28 -11.17 1.62 6.50
C LEU A 28 -12.20 2.65 6.03
N SER A 29 -12.57 3.59 6.91
CA SER A 29 -13.54 4.62 6.60
C SER A 29 -13.05 5.57 5.50
N SER A 30 -14.00 6.25 4.85
CA SER A 30 -13.71 7.14 3.71
C SER A 30 -12.74 8.25 4.08
N ARG A 31 -11.72 8.44 3.23
CA ARG A 31 -10.75 9.55 3.33
C ARG A 31 -11.18 10.82 2.59
N LYS A 32 -12.40 10.84 2.05
CA LYS A 32 -12.97 11.99 1.33
C LYS A 32 -12.84 13.33 2.09
N PRO A 33 -13.12 13.41 3.40
CA PRO A 33 -12.97 14.66 4.13
C PRO A 33 -11.53 15.20 4.17
N VAL A 34 -10.53 14.36 3.98
CA VAL A 34 -9.11 14.75 3.98
C VAL A 34 -8.74 15.35 2.63
N PHE A 35 -8.89 14.58 1.54
CA PHE A 35 -8.41 15.03 0.24
C PHE A 35 -9.26 16.15 -0.37
N GLN A 36 -10.50 16.34 0.06
CA GLN A 36 -11.32 17.50 -0.34
C GLN A 36 -10.77 18.85 0.17
N ARG A 37 -9.87 18.84 1.15
CA ARG A 37 -9.21 20.07 1.65
C ARG A 37 -8.06 20.51 0.77
N TYR A 38 -7.62 19.65 -0.16
CA TYR A 38 -6.51 19.92 -1.06
C TYR A 38 -7.02 20.04 -2.49
N ASP A 39 -6.41 20.96 -3.25
CA ASP A 39 -6.62 21.01 -4.68
C ASP A 39 -5.88 19.85 -5.36
N HIS A 40 -6.58 19.11 -6.20
CA HIS A 40 -6.09 17.96 -6.94
C HIS A 40 -6.32 18.09 -8.45
N GLN A 41 -6.71 19.29 -8.92
CA GLN A 41 -7.01 19.60 -10.33
C GLN A 41 -6.14 20.73 -10.89
N VAL A 42 -5.25 21.33 -10.10
CA VAL A 42 -4.29 22.34 -10.59
C VAL A 42 -3.60 21.88 -11.88
N GLN A 43 -3.53 22.78 -12.87
CA GLN A 43 -2.99 22.53 -14.22
C GLN A 43 -3.74 21.48 -15.05
N ASN A 44 -4.91 21.00 -14.60
CA ASN A 44 -5.76 20.02 -15.27
C ASN A 44 -4.98 18.79 -15.77
N ASN A 45 -3.98 18.36 -15.01
CA ASN A 45 -3.03 17.30 -15.40
C ASN A 45 -3.32 15.95 -14.70
N THR A 46 -4.27 15.94 -13.76
CA THR A 46 -4.71 14.75 -13.03
C THR A 46 -5.71 13.95 -13.88
N VAL A 47 -5.43 12.66 -14.09
CA VAL A 47 -6.29 11.73 -14.85
C VAL A 47 -7.16 10.91 -13.91
N ILE A 48 -6.59 10.44 -12.80
CA ILE A 48 -7.31 9.68 -11.78
C ILE A 48 -7.38 10.50 -10.50
N LEU A 49 -8.60 10.87 -10.14
CA LEU A 49 -8.88 11.68 -8.95
C LEU A 49 -8.68 10.86 -7.66
N PRO A 50 -8.42 11.52 -6.50
CA PRO A 50 -8.34 10.86 -5.20
C PRO A 50 -9.60 10.06 -4.86
N GLY A 51 -9.43 8.97 -4.10
CA GLY A 51 -10.52 8.05 -3.73
C GLY A 51 -10.54 6.73 -4.50
N HIS A 52 -9.58 6.54 -5.41
CA HIS A 52 -9.29 5.26 -6.05
C HIS A 52 -8.07 4.57 -5.38
N SER A 53 -7.73 3.35 -5.82
CA SER A 53 -6.58 2.58 -5.31
C SER A 53 -5.22 3.25 -5.56
N SER A 54 -5.11 4.08 -6.59
CA SER A 54 -3.91 4.84 -6.93
C SER A 54 -4.27 6.19 -7.53
N ALA A 55 -3.34 7.14 -7.51
CA ALA A 55 -3.44 8.42 -8.21
C ALA A 55 -2.81 8.33 -9.61
N GLY A 56 -3.32 9.12 -10.56
CA GLY A 56 -2.87 9.09 -11.94
C GLY A 56 -2.66 10.50 -12.50
N ILE A 57 -1.46 10.75 -13.03
CA ILE A 57 -1.04 12.04 -13.58
C ILE A 57 -0.59 11.85 -15.03
N ARG A 58 -1.05 12.69 -15.93
CA ARG A 58 -0.64 12.67 -17.34
C ARG A 58 0.80 13.15 -17.49
N ILE A 59 1.57 12.44 -18.30
CA ILE A 59 2.87 12.93 -18.77
C ILE A 59 2.59 13.74 -20.05
N LYS A 60 2.76 15.06 -19.99
CA LYS A 60 2.53 15.95 -21.14
C LYS A 60 3.42 15.54 -22.31
N GLU A 61 2.94 15.79 -23.52
CA GLU A 61 3.65 15.48 -24.77
C GLU A 61 3.84 13.97 -25.02
N THR A 62 3.18 13.12 -24.23
CA THR A 62 3.13 11.67 -24.42
C THR A 62 1.71 11.15 -24.24
N ASP A 63 1.45 9.91 -24.67
CA ASP A 63 0.20 9.20 -24.40
C ASP A 63 0.24 8.41 -23.07
N ASP A 64 1.31 8.57 -22.28
CA ASP A 64 1.53 7.81 -21.05
C ASP A 64 0.93 8.53 -19.81
N THR A 65 0.53 7.74 -18.82
CA THR A 65 0.06 8.20 -17.51
C THR A 65 0.92 7.58 -16.42
N LEU A 66 1.42 8.42 -15.51
CA LEU A 66 2.14 7.98 -14.33
C LEU A 66 1.13 7.63 -13.23
N LEU A 67 1.17 6.39 -12.77
CA LEU A 67 0.38 5.93 -11.63
C LEU A 67 1.24 5.89 -10.38
N LEU A 68 0.65 6.31 -9.26
CA LEU A 68 1.31 6.42 -7.96
C LEU A 68 0.42 5.79 -6.88
N SER A 69 1.00 4.90 -6.09
CA SER A 69 0.35 4.29 -4.92
C SER A 69 1.34 4.31 -3.75
N THR A 70 0.81 4.33 -2.53
CA THR A 70 1.59 4.33 -1.29
C THR A 70 0.87 3.46 -0.28
N ASP A 71 1.55 2.44 0.22
CA ASP A 71 0.96 1.44 1.10
C ASP A 71 1.92 1.07 2.22
N GLY A 72 1.34 0.63 3.34
CA GLY A 72 2.10 0.20 4.49
C GLY A 72 1.20 -0.29 5.60
N ASN A 73 1.50 -1.48 6.14
CA ASN A 73 0.76 -2.04 7.27
C ASN A 73 1.66 -2.23 8.48
N SER A 74 1.61 -1.27 9.41
CA SER A 74 2.43 -1.29 10.62
C SER A 74 2.17 -2.50 11.51
N ARG A 75 0.95 -3.08 11.51
CA ARG A 75 0.64 -4.27 12.30
C ARG A 75 1.34 -5.51 11.76
N TYR A 76 1.40 -5.65 10.44
CA TYR A 76 2.14 -6.74 9.81
C TYR A 76 3.64 -6.56 10.04
N CYS A 77 4.18 -5.36 9.80
CA CYS A 77 5.59 -5.09 10.02
C CYS A 77 6.02 -5.19 11.49
N SER A 78 5.13 -4.91 12.45
CA SER A 78 5.43 -5.08 13.88
C SER A 78 5.47 -6.55 14.31
N TYR A 79 4.73 -7.42 13.62
CA TYR A 79 4.70 -8.84 13.95
C TYR A 79 5.82 -9.60 13.23
N ASP A 80 5.98 -9.33 11.93
CA ASP A 80 7.05 -9.85 11.11
C ASP A 80 7.52 -8.74 10.13
N PRO A 81 8.67 -8.09 10.41
CA PRO A 81 9.17 -7.00 9.59
C PRO A 81 9.51 -7.45 8.16
N TYR A 82 9.92 -8.70 7.96
CA TYR A 82 10.29 -9.21 6.65
C TYR A 82 9.04 -9.42 5.78
N TYR A 83 8.10 -10.23 6.24
CA TYR A 83 6.87 -10.49 5.47
C TYR A 83 5.94 -9.28 5.43
N GLY A 84 5.87 -8.48 6.49
CA GLY A 84 5.08 -7.24 6.50
C GLY A 84 5.54 -6.25 5.43
N THR A 85 6.85 -6.17 5.20
CA THR A 85 7.44 -5.34 4.16
C THR A 85 7.14 -5.88 2.75
N ILE A 86 7.27 -7.20 2.53
CA ILE A 86 6.88 -7.83 1.26
C ILE A 86 5.40 -7.57 0.94
N ILE A 87 4.52 -7.70 1.94
CA ILE A 87 3.08 -7.46 1.77
C ILE A 87 2.82 -6.01 1.34
N SER A 88 3.52 -5.05 1.96
CA SER A 88 3.38 -3.62 1.64
C SER A 88 3.81 -3.33 0.19
N VAL A 89 4.94 -3.88 -0.26
CA VAL A 89 5.38 -3.77 -1.67
C VAL A 89 4.40 -4.42 -2.62
N ALA A 90 3.92 -5.62 -2.29
CA ALA A 90 2.94 -6.34 -3.10
C ALA A 90 1.61 -5.60 -3.20
N GLU A 91 1.19 -4.91 -2.14
CA GLU A 91 -0.01 -4.07 -2.12
C GLU A 91 0.12 -2.88 -3.08
N SER A 92 1.23 -2.14 -3.03
CA SER A 92 1.48 -1.05 -3.98
C SER A 92 1.54 -1.54 -5.43
N CYS A 93 2.22 -2.65 -5.69
CA CYS A 93 2.26 -3.23 -7.04
C CYS A 93 0.84 -3.62 -7.52
N ARG A 94 0.02 -4.20 -6.63
CA ARG A 94 -1.36 -4.58 -6.93
C ARG A 94 -2.25 -3.37 -7.20
N ASN A 95 -2.16 -2.31 -6.39
CA ASN A 95 -2.92 -1.07 -6.57
C ASN A 95 -2.64 -0.37 -7.91
N ILE A 96 -1.40 -0.46 -8.41
CA ILE A 96 -1.03 0.01 -9.74
C ILE A 96 -1.59 -0.92 -10.83
N SER A 97 -1.45 -2.23 -10.63
CA SER A 97 -1.88 -3.25 -11.60
C SER A 97 -3.39 -3.29 -11.80
N THR A 98 -4.20 -3.01 -10.77
CA THR A 98 -5.68 -2.98 -10.87
C THR A 98 -6.19 -1.87 -11.77
N LEU A 99 -5.38 -0.83 -12.03
CA LEU A 99 -5.69 0.25 -12.97
C LEU A 99 -5.09 0.01 -14.37
N GLY A 100 -4.55 -1.18 -14.62
CA GLY A 100 -3.87 -1.54 -15.87
C GLY A 100 -2.44 -1.01 -15.98
N GLY A 101 -1.90 -0.45 -14.89
CA GLY A 101 -0.52 0.01 -14.83
C GLY A 101 0.48 -1.14 -14.73
N THR A 102 1.70 -0.90 -15.21
CA THR A 102 2.84 -1.77 -14.92
C THR A 102 3.67 -1.11 -13.82
N PRO A 103 3.94 -1.76 -12.67
CA PRO A 103 4.85 -1.23 -11.66
C PRO A 103 6.25 -1.02 -12.27
N LEU A 104 6.80 0.20 -12.15
CA LEU A 104 8.08 0.59 -12.78
C LEU A 104 9.21 0.87 -11.78
N ALA A 105 8.88 1.35 -10.60
CA ALA A 105 9.83 1.71 -9.56
C ALA A 105 9.13 1.70 -8.21
N ILE A 106 9.92 1.53 -7.15
CA ILE A 106 9.45 1.62 -5.76
C ILE A 106 10.33 2.64 -5.08
N SER A 107 9.71 3.53 -4.31
CA SER A 107 10.39 4.39 -3.34
C SER A 107 9.93 3.98 -1.95
N ASN A 108 10.84 4.01 -0.98
CA ASN A 108 10.55 3.65 0.41
C ASN A 108 10.68 4.86 1.33
N CYS A 109 9.91 4.84 2.41
CA CYS A 109 9.99 5.78 3.52
C CYS A 109 10.07 4.96 4.81
N LEU A 110 11.27 4.46 5.13
CA LEU A 110 11.50 3.64 6.31
C LEU A 110 11.48 4.51 7.58
N ASN A 111 10.66 4.12 8.55
CA ASN A 111 10.45 4.85 9.80
C ASN A 111 10.68 3.89 10.98
N PHE A 112 11.91 3.86 11.50
CA PHE A 112 12.32 3.03 12.65
C PHE A 112 12.86 3.88 13.80
N GLY A 113 12.93 3.30 15.00
CA GLY A 113 13.52 3.94 16.18
C GLY A 113 15.05 3.98 16.17
N ASN A 114 15.67 4.14 17.34
CA ASN A 114 17.13 4.13 17.47
C ASN A 114 17.70 2.75 17.03
N PRO A 115 18.58 2.69 16.00
CA PRO A 115 19.19 1.45 15.53
C PRO A 115 20.19 0.83 16.52
N GLU A 116 20.60 1.52 17.59
CA GLU A 116 21.43 0.91 18.65
C GLU A 116 20.65 -0.11 19.50
N ASN A 117 19.32 -0.05 19.49
CA ASN A 117 18.50 -1.08 20.11
C ASN A 117 18.46 -2.33 19.20
N PRO A 118 18.90 -3.51 19.67
CA PRO A 118 18.93 -4.73 18.86
C PRO A 118 17.58 -5.11 18.24
N GLU A 119 16.46 -4.86 18.92
CA GLU A 119 15.13 -5.18 18.40
C GLU A 119 14.74 -4.26 17.23
N ILE A 120 15.08 -2.98 17.32
CA ILE A 120 14.82 -2.00 16.26
C ILE A 120 15.75 -2.25 15.07
N TYR A 121 17.02 -2.57 15.34
CA TYR A 121 17.96 -2.96 14.29
C TYR A 121 17.47 -4.20 13.54
N TYR A 122 16.96 -5.21 14.25
CA TYR A 122 16.36 -6.40 13.65
C TYR A 122 15.23 -6.03 12.68
N GLN A 123 14.32 -5.13 13.07
CA GLN A 123 13.24 -4.67 12.22
C GLN A 123 13.74 -3.95 10.96
N LEU A 124 14.73 -3.05 11.11
CA LEU A 124 15.32 -2.32 10.01
C LEU A 124 16.03 -3.26 9.01
N ASP A 125 16.86 -4.18 9.52
CA ASP A 125 17.62 -5.15 8.72
C ASP A 125 16.69 -6.07 7.91
N HIS A 126 15.65 -6.60 8.56
CA HIS A 126 14.69 -7.49 7.90
C HIS A 126 13.82 -6.74 6.89
N ALA A 127 13.39 -5.52 7.19
CA ALA A 127 12.62 -4.70 6.26
C ALA A 127 13.44 -4.29 5.03
N THR A 128 14.70 -3.88 5.20
CA THR A 128 15.57 -3.52 4.08
C THR A 128 15.90 -4.73 3.20
N SER A 129 16.18 -5.89 3.81
CA SER A 129 16.37 -7.16 3.10
C SER A 129 15.12 -7.56 2.31
N ALA A 130 13.94 -7.47 2.94
CA ALA A 130 12.65 -7.75 2.30
C ALA A 130 12.36 -6.79 1.13
N LEU A 131 12.67 -5.50 1.26
CA LEU A 131 12.53 -4.53 0.16
C LEU A 131 13.39 -4.93 -1.04
N ALA A 132 14.63 -5.33 -0.81
CA ALA A 132 15.53 -5.75 -1.88
C ALA A 132 15.01 -7.00 -2.60
N ASP A 133 14.55 -8.00 -1.85
CA ASP A 133 14.06 -9.25 -2.42
C ASP A 133 12.71 -9.09 -3.12
N ALA A 134 11.78 -8.30 -2.54
CA ALA A 134 10.53 -7.93 -3.20
C ALA A 134 10.79 -7.17 -4.50
N SER A 135 11.72 -6.20 -4.49
CA SER A 135 12.08 -5.44 -5.69
C SER A 135 12.59 -6.34 -6.81
N LYS A 136 13.52 -7.25 -6.51
CA LYS A 136 14.02 -8.24 -7.48
C LYS A 136 12.93 -9.17 -8.00
N PHE A 137 11.97 -9.55 -7.15
CA PHE A 137 10.87 -10.41 -7.54
C PHE A 137 9.93 -9.70 -8.54
N PHE A 138 9.50 -8.48 -8.21
CA PHE A 138 8.58 -7.72 -9.07
C PHE A 138 9.25 -7.19 -10.35
N GLU A 139 10.57 -6.96 -10.34
CA GLU A 139 11.32 -6.63 -11.55
C GLU A 139 11.20 -7.73 -12.62
N LYS A 140 11.39 -9.00 -12.23
CA LYS A 140 11.37 -10.14 -13.16
C LYS A 140 10.00 -10.37 -13.80
N SER A 141 8.92 -9.92 -13.16
CA SER A 141 7.56 -10.12 -13.65
C SER A 141 7.13 -9.07 -14.68
N SER A 142 7.81 -7.92 -14.75
CA SER A 142 7.55 -6.86 -15.74
C SER A 142 8.22 -7.19 -17.08
N ASN A 143 7.68 -8.17 -17.79
CA ASN A 143 8.17 -8.56 -19.10
C ASN A 143 7.60 -7.60 -20.18
N LYS A 144 8.32 -6.47 -20.38
CA LYS A 144 8.26 -5.43 -21.44
C LYS A 144 8.21 -4.03 -20.80
N ARG A 145 9.29 -3.25 -21.00
CA ARG A 145 9.63 -1.95 -20.40
C ARG A 145 10.29 -2.11 -19.02
N LYS A 146 11.62 -2.09 -19.03
CA LYS A 146 12.50 -2.27 -17.87
C LYS A 146 12.15 -1.28 -16.75
N CYS A 147 11.80 -1.80 -15.56
CA CYS A 147 11.87 -1.03 -14.32
C CYS A 147 13.29 -0.48 -14.16
N LYS A 148 13.43 0.80 -13.79
CA LYS A 148 14.69 1.34 -13.26
C LYS A 148 14.43 1.71 -11.82
N PHE A 149 15.08 1.00 -10.90
CA PHE A 149 15.11 1.39 -9.49
C PHE A 149 16.03 2.59 -9.33
N ILE A 150 15.59 3.58 -8.54
CA ILE A 150 16.37 4.77 -8.15
C ILE A 150 16.74 4.60 -6.67
#